data_AF-A0AAI8YQT3-F1
#
_entry.id   AF-A0AAI8YQT3-F1
#
_cell.length_a   1.000
_cell.length_b   1.000
_cell.length_c   1.000
_cell.angle_alpha   90.00
_cell.angle_beta   90.00
_cell.angle_gamma   90.00
#
_symmetry.space_group_name_H-M   'P 1'
#
loop_
_entity.id
_entity.type
_entity.pdbx_description
1 polymer ?
#
loop_
_entity_poly.entity_id
_entity_poly.type
_entity_poly.pdbx_seq_one_letter_code
_entity_poly.pdbx_strand_id
1 'polypeptide(L)'
;MASAADWRASLTSSDRYDNIQAIKTALEQFHVTSSLTQRDAFSIENEAYKTSSCRDQYNAACRVSRSQDQNGSPQVQQPEPTVDEEPESPGVTIGPYRNCHYVASGVTAEVYRCKTTALKVIVETRNMEPHNPAREAVILGFLKKPCVPLLETFRDQEQRFTLAFPFMPMSLESLMEHGAIPQGRVRRHFTDLFKALQFIHQEGIIHRDVKPSAVLLESADGPAYLSDFGTAWHPELSASAEPTDRKILDIGTGSYRAPEVLFGDKSYGSAVDMWGAGSMLAECCRTNPRPLFESRQAHEDGNQLGLILSIFKTVGSPTKESWPQAANFKTPPFDMYQSFEGQKWEELLPDVNSDFRELIAALVRYDSSSRPTATQALRFRCMQVAIDHQTQASAVD
;
A
#
# COMPACT_ATOMS: atom_id res chain seq x y z
N MET A 1 12.99 40.06 8.44
CA MET A 1 13.09 39.13 7.30
C MET A 1 12.66 37.77 7.81
N ALA A 2 11.47 37.32 7.44
CA ALA A 2 10.94 36.02 7.84
C ALA A 2 11.75 34.92 7.14
N SER A 3 12.25 33.93 7.88
CA SER A 3 12.89 32.76 7.28
C SER A 3 11.87 32.07 6.37
N ALA A 4 12.22 31.86 5.10
CA ALA A 4 11.43 31.01 4.22
C ALA A 4 11.25 29.67 4.94
N ALA A 5 9.99 29.31 5.25
CA ALA A 5 9.68 28.00 5.79
C ALA A 5 10.25 26.95 4.82
N ASP A 6 10.97 25.97 5.34
CA ASP A 6 11.53 24.90 4.53
C ASP A 6 10.36 24.18 3.83
N TRP A 7 10.19 24.43 2.54
CA TRP A 7 9.07 23.88 1.75
C TRP A 7 9.07 22.35 1.80
N ARG A 8 10.21 21.72 2.06
CA ARG A 8 10.34 20.28 2.27
C ARG A 8 9.60 19.78 3.49
N ALA A 9 9.47 20.59 4.55
CA ALA A 9 8.70 20.25 5.74
C ALA A 9 7.18 20.28 5.48
N SER A 10 6.74 20.93 4.39
CA SER A 10 5.35 20.92 3.94
C SER A 10 5.03 19.82 2.93
N LEU A 11 6.03 19.03 2.50
CA LEU A 11 5.79 17.85 1.68
C LEU A 11 5.39 16.65 2.53
N THR A 12 4.23 16.10 2.22
CA THR A 12 3.78 14.84 2.82
C THR A 12 4.36 13.64 2.08
N SER A 13 4.34 12.47 2.73
CA SER A 13 4.78 11.22 2.10
C SER A 13 3.83 10.82 0.96
N SER A 14 2.54 11.13 1.12
CA SER A 14 1.54 10.98 0.05
C SER A 14 1.88 11.85 -1.16
N ASP A 15 2.23 13.12 -0.97
CA ASP A 15 2.57 14.02 -2.10
C ASP A 15 3.76 13.49 -2.91
N ARG A 16 4.77 12.94 -2.24
CA ARG A 16 5.94 12.37 -2.90
C ARG A 16 5.58 11.10 -3.65
N TYR A 17 4.83 10.19 -3.02
CA TYR A 17 4.35 8.96 -3.67
C TYR A 17 3.52 9.28 -4.92
N ASP A 18 2.61 10.24 -4.84
CA ASP A 18 1.76 10.64 -5.97
C ASP A 18 2.60 11.20 -7.13
N ASN A 19 3.63 12.00 -6.84
CA ASN A 19 4.55 12.50 -7.88
C ASN A 19 5.34 11.36 -8.54
N ILE A 20 5.81 10.39 -7.76
CA ILE A 20 6.51 9.22 -8.29
C ILE A 20 5.57 8.40 -9.19
N GLN A 21 4.31 8.19 -8.80
CA GLN A 21 3.33 7.49 -9.64
C GLN A 21 3.01 8.27 -10.93
N ALA A 22 2.93 9.60 -10.86
CA ALA A 22 2.73 10.45 -12.03
C ALA A 22 3.92 10.35 -13.01
N ILE A 23 5.16 10.40 -12.50
CA ILE A 23 6.36 10.23 -13.32
C ILE A 23 6.40 8.82 -13.92
N LYS A 24 6.09 7.77 -13.14
CA LYS A 24 6.00 6.38 -13.62
C LYS A 24 5.00 6.26 -14.78
N THR A 25 3.79 6.79 -14.59
CA THR A 25 2.74 6.79 -15.63
C THR A 25 3.22 7.51 -16.90
N ALA A 26 3.93 8.64 -16.75
CA ALA A 26 4.50 9.36 -17.87
C ALA A 26 5.57 8.52 -18.59
N LEU A 27 6.50 7.91 -17.86
CA LEU A 27 7.55 7.05 -18.42
C LEU A 27 7.00 5.80 -19.12
N GLU A 28 5.94 5.19 -18.60
CA GLU A 28 5.25 4.05 -19.23
C GLU A 28 4.56 4.43 -20.55
N GLN A 29 4.18 5.69 -20.74
CA GLN A 29 3.73 6.19 -22.04
C GLN A 29 4.88 6.36 -23.05
N PHE A 30 6.15 6.36 -22.59
CA PHE A 30 7.34 6.55 -23.41
C PHE A 30 8.16 5.26 -23.63
N HIS A 31 8.03 4.23 -22.78
CA HIS A 31 8.83 2.99 -22.82
C HIS A 31 7.99 1.70 -22.84
N VAL A 32 8.48 0.66 -23.53
CA VAL A 32 7.76 -0.61 -23.80
C VAL A 32 7.89 -1.65 -22.66
N THR A 33 8.79 -1.43 -21.68
CA THR A 33 9.10 -2.39 -20.60
C THR A 33 8.85 -1.81 -19.21
N SER A 34 8.04 -2.50 -18.39
CA SER A 34 7.46 -2.02 -17.13
C SER A 34 8.35 -2.07 -15.89
N SER A 35 9.45 -2.82 -15.91
CA SER A 35 10.30 -3.01 -14.70
C SER A 35 11.32 -1.89 -14.47
N LEU A 36 11.74 -1.19 -15.53
CA LEU A 36 12.72 -0.09 -15.46
C LEU A 36 12.07 1.27 -15.14
N THR A 37 10.80 1.46 -15.49
CA THR A 37 10.07 2.73 -15.37
C THR A 37 9.87 3.18 -13.93
N GLN A 38 9.69 2.26 -12.99
CA GLN A 38 9.51 2.60 -11.57
C GLN A 38 10.80 3.16 -10.96
N ARG A 39 11.95 2.56 -11.24
CA ARG A 39 13.26 3.01 -10.75
C ARG A 39 13.59 4.42 -11.26
N ASP A 40 13.31 4.66 -12.53
CA ASP A 40 13.55 5.96 -13.16
C ASP A 40 12.62 7.03 -12.58
N ALA A 41 11.35 6.68 -12.35
CA ALA A 41 10.38 7.60 -11.75
C ALA A 41 10.78 8.07 -10.34
N PHE A 42 11.22 7.13 -9.50
CA PHE A 42 11.76 7.46 -8.18
C PHE A 42 13.03 8.29 -8.27
N SER A 43 13.93 7.97 -9.20
CA SER A 43 15.20 8.69 -9.35
C SER A 43 14.98 10.14 -9.74
N ILE A 44 14.06 10.39 -10.68
CA ILE A 44 13.65 11.72 -11.14
C ILE A 44 13.02 12.51 -9.98
N GLU A 45 12.09 11.91 -9.22
CA GLU A 45 11.47 12.61 -8.08
C GLU A 45 12.49 12.93 -6.99
N ASN A 46 13.39 11.99 -6.66
CA ASN A 46 14.38 12.17 -5.60
C ASN A 46 15.42 13.23 -5.99
N GLU A 47 15.82 13.28 -7.25
CA GLU A 47 16.68 14.34 -7.79
C GLU A 47 15.95 15.69 -7.74
N ALA A 48 14.68 15.75 -8.17
CA ALA A 48 13.86 16.96 -8.07
C ALA A 48 13.74 17.44 -6.61
N TYR A 49 13.52 16.52 -5.66
CA TYR A 49 13.40 16.82 -4.24
C TYR A 49 14.71 17.39 -3.65
N LYS A 50 15.85 16.84 -4.05
CA LYS A 50 17.18 17.28 -3.58
C LYS A 50 17.61 18.61 -4.19
N THR A 51 17.38 18.79 -5.49
CA THR A 51 17.94 19.93 -6.26
C THR A 51 17.06 21.18 -6.22
N SER A 52 15.76 21.05 -5.97
CA SER A 52 14.83 22.20 -6.01
C SER A 52 15.02 23.15 -4.82
N SER A 53 14.93 24.45 -5.09
CA SER A 53 15.04 25.49 -4.06
C SER A 53 13.69 25.90 -3.46
N CYS A 54 12.57 25.63 -4.18
CA CYS A 54 11.21 25.90 -3.73
C CYS A 54 10.21 24.84 -4.26
N ARG A 55 8.99 24.84 -3.70
CA ARG A 55 7.91 23.90 -4.06
C ARG A 55 7.55 23.96 -5.55
N ASP A 56 7.52 25.14 -6.14
CA ASP A 56 7.17 25.30 -7.55
C ASP A 56 8.23 24.69 -8.49
N GLN A 57 9.51 24.83 -8.16
CA GLN A 57 10.60 24.18 -8.91
C GLN A 57 10.53 22.67 -8.80
N TYR A 58 10.23 22.15 -7.61
CA TYR A 58 10.05 20.71 -7.40
C TYR A 58 8.88 20.16 -8.20
N ASN A 59 7.72 20.83 -8.15
CA ASN A 59 6.54 20.45 -8.92
C ASN A 59 6.81 20.52 -10.43
N ALA A 60 7.59 21.49 -10.90
CA ALA A 60 7.98 21.60 -12.30
C ALA A 60 8.95 20.47 -12.73
N ALA A 61 9.92 20.13 -11.89
CA ALA A 61 10.89 19.06 -12.15
C ALA A 61 10.24 17.66 -12.17
N CYS A 62 9.16 17.46 -11.40
CA CYS A 62 8.37 16.22 -11.44
C CYS A 62 7.45 16.11 -12.68
N ARG A 63 7.25 17.20 -13.43
CA ARG A 63 6.43 17.21 -14.65
C ARG A 63 7.31 16.86 -15.86
N VAL A 64 7.43 15.56 -16.15
CA VAL A 64 8.13 15.08 -17.36
C VAL A 64 7.47 15.70 -18.60
N SER A 65 8.15 16.66 -19.24
CA SER A 65 7.68 17.34 -20.47
C SER A 65 8.49 16.89 -21.68
N ARG A 66 7.82 16.68 -22.83
CA ARG A 66 8.46 16.42 -24.13
C ARG A 66 9.36 17.61 -24.52
N SER A 67 10.65 17.58 -24.17
CA SER A 67 11.67 18.28 -24.96
C SER A 67 13.09 17.98 -24.49
N GLN A 68 13.89 17.54 -25.47
CA GLN A 68 15.36 17.49 -25.55
C GLN A 68 16.00 16.13 -25.26
N ASP A 69 15.98 15.26 -26.28
CA ASP A 69 17.22 14.83 -26.96
C ASP A 69 16.89 14.10 -28.27
N GLN A 70 16.95 14.85 -29.38
CA GLN A 70 17.29 14.29 -30.69
C GLN A 70 18.69 14.78 -31.02
N ASN A 71 19.68 13.89 -30.95
CA ASN A 71 20.75 13.90 -31.93
C ASN A 71 21.44 12.53 -32.04
N GLY A 72 21.01 11.79 -33.08
CA GLY A 72 21.82 10.94 -33.95
C GLY A 72 22.66 9.81 -33.36
N SER A 73 22.27 8.56 -33.66
CA SER A 73 23.20 7.50 -34.11
C SER A 73 22.43 6.31 -34.74
N PRO A 74 23.07 5.53 -35.63
CA PRO A 74 22.42 4.89 -36.78
C PRO A 74 21.79 3.53 -36.49
N GLN A 75 20.83 3.18 -37.34
CA GLN A 75 20.17 1.88 -37.42
C GLN A 75 21.20 0.74 -37.54
N VAL A 76 21.17 -0.20 -36.58
CA VAL A 76 21.76 -1.53 -36.72
C VAL A 76 20.61 -2.55 -36.64
N GLN A 77 20.57 -3.43 -37.63
CA GLN A 77 19.57 -4.48 -37.81
C GLN A 77 19.55 -5.45 -36.63
N GLN A 78 18.35 -5.76 -36.14
CA GLN A 78 18.12 -6.83 -35.16
C GLN A 78 18.34 -8.22 -35.80
N PRO A 79 19.10 -9.13 -35.16
CA PRO A 79 18.89 -10.56 -35.33
C PRO A 79 17.74 -11.05 -34.43
N GLU A 80 17.08 -12.13 -34.88
CA GLU A 80 15.95 -12.83 -34.26
C GLU A 80 16.15 -13.24 -32.78
N PRO A 81 15.05 -13.46 -32.02
CA PRO A 81 15.13 -13.64 -30.57
C PRO A 81 15.68 -15.02 -30.20
N THR A 82 16.86 -15.04 -29.58
CA THR A 82 17.31 -16.15 -28.73
C THR A 82 16.88 -15.86 -27.30
N VAL A 83 16.28 -16.88 -26.67
CA VAL A 83 15.84 -16.88 -25.28
C VAL A 83 17.08 -16.94 -24.39
N ASP A 84 17.65 -15.80 -24.04
CA ASP A 84 18.71 -15.69 -23.02
C ASP A 84 18.36 -14.57 -22.04
N GLU A 85 18.44 -14.90 -20.75
CA GLU A 85 18.17 -14.05 -19.60
C GLU A 85 18.92 -12.70 -19.70
N GLU A 86 18.21 -11.58 -19.52
CA GLU A 86 18.85 -10.26 -19.45
C GLU A 86 19.94 -10.24 -18.37
N PRO A 87 21.11 -9.59 -18.63
CA PRO A 87 22.19 -9.55 -17.65
C PRO A 87 21.76 -8.71 -16.44
N GLU A 88 21.65 -9.36 -15.28
CA GLU A 88 21.44 -8.69 -13.99
C GLU A 88 22.43 -7.52 -13.85
N SER A 89 21.94 -6.32 -13.57
CA SER A 89 22.77 -5.16 -13.24
C SER A 89 23.85 -5.55 -12.21
N PRO A 90 25.10 -5.05 -12.32
CA PRO A 90 26.18 -5.47 -11.43
C PRO A 90 25.76 -5.29 -9.97
N GLY A 91 25.71 -6.40 -9.23
CA GLY A 91 25.17 -6.42 -7.88
C GLY A 91 26.01 -5.58 -6.92
N VAL A 92 25.35 -4.90 -5.99
CA VAL A 92 26.00 -4.05 -4.97
C VAL A 92 26.30 -4.85 -3.69
N THR A 93 27.16 -4.30 -2.82
CA THR A 93 27.43 -4.90 -1.50
C THR A 93 26.72 -4.08 -0.42
N ILE A 94 25.93 -4.73 0.43
CA ILE A 94 25.17 -4.11 1.51
C ILE A 94 25.49 -4.85 2.82
N GLY A 95 26.36 -4.28 3.65
CA GLY A 95 26.87 -4.92 4.86
C GLY A 95 27.49 -6.29 4.55
N PRO A 96 27.07 -7.40 5.20
CA PRO A 96 27.61 -8.73 4.93
C PRO A 96 27.11 -9.35 3.61
N TYR A 97 26.11 -8.75 2.97
CA TYR A 97 25.46 -9.27 1.76
C TYR A 97 26.18 -8.76 0.50
N ARG A 98 26.55 -9.69 -0.39
CA ARG A 98 27.23 -9.42 -1.66
C ARG A 98 26.31 -9.75 -2.83
N ASN A 99 26.53 -9.09 -3.96
CA ASN A 99 25.75 -9.28 -5.19
C ASN A 99 24.24 -9.05 -4.94
N CYS A 100 23.93 -7.89 -4.35
CA CYS A 100 22.56 -7.47 -4.08
C CYS A 100 22.02 -6.75 -5.33
N HIS A 101 20.85 -7.16 -5.81
CA HIS A 101 20.19 -6.58 -6.97
C HIS A 101 19.03 -5.70 -6.52
N TYR A 102 18.86 -4.55 -7.16
CA TYR A 102 17.76 -3.65 -6.86
C TYR A 102 16.41 -4.31 -7.17
N VAL A 103 15.43 -4.14 -6.30
CA VAL A 103 14.06 -4.66 -6.47
C VAL A 103 13.07 -3.51 -6.60
N ALA A 104 13.06 -2.59 -5.63
CA ALA A 104 12.10 -1.51 -5.57
C ALA A 104 12.63 -0.34 -4.75
N SER A 105 11.98 0.81 -4.87
CA SER A 105 12.17 1.96 -3.99
C SER A 105 10.84 2.36 -3.38
N GLY A 106 10.90 2.98 -2.20
CA GLY A 106 9.79 3.57 -1.48
C GLY A 106 10.21 4.94 -0.93
N VAL A 107 9.30 5.60 -0.21
CA VAL A 107 9.50 6.98 0.26
C VAL A 107 10.75 7.14 1.13
N THR A 108 11.04 6.17 1.99
CA THR A 108 12.15 6.23 2.97
C THR A 108 13.21 5.15 2.80
N ALA A 109 12.99 4.19 1.90
CA ALA A 109 13.82 3.00 1.79
C ALA A 109 13.92 2.47 0.36
N GLU A 110 15.04 1.83 0.06
CA GLU A 110 15.26 1.03 -1.15
C GLU A 110 15.31 -0.45 -0.77
N VAL A 111 14.75 -1.31 -1.61
CA VAL A 111 14.72 -2.75 -1.41
C VAL A 111 15.65 -3.42 -2.41
N TYR A 112 16.53 -4.26 -1.89
CA TYR A 112 17.44 -5.08 -2.68
C TYR A 112 17.23 -6.57 -2.39
N ARG A 113 17.46 -7.43 -3.38
CA ARG A 113 17.49 -8.88 -3.24
C ARG A 113 18.92 -9.36 -3.21
N CYS A 114 19.26 -10.18 -2.23
CA CYS A 114 20.48 -10.97 -2.18
C CYS A 114 20.09 -12.44 -1.99
N LYS A 115 20.17 -13.25 -3.05
CA LYS A 115 19.71 -14.65 -3.06
C LYS A 115 18.26 -14.79 -2.57
N THR A 116 18.07 -15.30 -1.36
CA THR A 116 16.79 -15.54 -0.68
C THR A 116 16.44 -14.48 0.37
N THR A 117 17.21 -13.40 0.43
CA THR A 117 17.04 -12.32 1.41
C THR A 117 16.67 -11.01 0.70
N ALA A 118 15.68 -10.30 1.23
CA ALA A 118 15.37 -8.93 0.89
C ALA A 118 16.01 -7.98 1.91
N LEU A 119 16.61 -6.90 1.45
CA LEU A 119 17.28 -5.88 2.27
C LEU A 119 16.55 -4.55 2.06
N LYS A 120 15.84 -4.08 3.08
CA LYS A 120 15.24 -2.74 3.12
C LYS A 120 16.29 -1.78 3.67
N VAL A 121 16.97 -1.07 2.79
CA VAL A 121 18.01 -0.08 3.09
C VAL A 121 17.35 1.28 3.28
N ILE A 122 17.48 1.86 4.47
CA ILE A 122 16.91 3.18 4.76
C ILE A 122 17.79 4.26 4.11
N VAL A 123 17.20 5.03 3.19
CA VAL A 123 17.90 6.06 2.41
C VAL A 123 17.55 7.48 2.82
N GLU A 124 16.39 7.71 3.45
CA GLU A 124 16.06 8.98 4.09
C GLU A 124 16.28 8.85 5.59
N THR A 125 17.23 9.64 6.11
CA THR A 125 17.65 9.57 7.51
C THR A 125 16.88 10.52 8.42
N ARG A 126 16.08 11.44 7.87
CA ARG A 126 15.23 12.31 8.69
C ARG A 126 14.03 11.52 9.16
N ASN A 127 13.71 11.65 10.46
CA ASN A 127 12.46 11.12 10.99
C ASN A 127 11.30 11.86 10.33
N MET A 128 10.56 11.15 9.48
CA MET A 128 9.36 11.64 8.81
C MET A 128 8.19 10.86 9.38
N GLU A 129 7.75 11.18 10.59
CA GLU A 129 6.56 10.56 11.16
C GLU A 129 5.39 10.61 10.14
N PRO A 130 4.68 9.50 9.90
CA PRO A 130 4.67 8.26 10.67
C PRO A 130 5.78 7.26 10.32
N HIS A 131 6.63 7.53 9.34
CA HIS A 131 7.75 6.68 8.94
C HIS A 131 8.93 6.80 9.91
N ASN A 132 9.09 5.77 10.74
CA ASN A 132 10.17 5.70 11.72
C ASN A 132 10.82 4.31 11.67
N PRO A 133 11.95 4.16 10.96
CA PRO A 133 12.59 2.85 10.76
C PRO A 133 13.05 2.17 12.05
N ALA A 134 13.45 2.93 13.06
CA ALA A 134 13.85 2.38 14.35
C ALA A 134 12.63 1.78 15.09
N ARG A 135 11.50 2.49 15.08
CA ARG A 135 10.23 1.98 15.63
C ARG A 135 9.72 0.78 14.84
N GLU A 136 9.82 0.82 13.50
CA GLU A 136 9.47 -0.30 12.62
C GLU A 136 10.26 -1.57 13.01
N ALA A 137 11.58 -1.46 13.18
CA ALA A 137 12.43 -2.58 13.57
C ALA A 137 12.05 -3.15 14.96
N VAL A 138 11.72 -2.28 15.92
CA VAL A 138 11.26 -2.71 17.25
C VAL A 138 9.91 -3.43 17.16
N ILE A 139 8.94 -2.88 16.42
CA ILE A 139 7.62 -3.51 16.19
C ILE A 139 7.81 -4.89 15.55
N LEU A 140 8.57 -4.96 14.45
CA LEU A 140 8.84 -6.19 13.71
C LEU A 140 9.53 -7.26 14.57
N GLY A 141 10.34 -6.86 15.55
CA GLY A 141 11.02 -7.78 16.48
C GLY A 141 10.05 -8.61 17.34
N PHE A 142 8.80 -8.17 17.52
CA PHE A 142 7.76 -8.91 18.24
C PHE A 142 6.89 -9.77 17.32
N LEU A 143 6.93 -9.51 16.01
CA LEU A 143 6.00 -10.13 15.07
C LEU A 143 6.42 -11.54 14.66
N LYS A 144 5.41 -12.37 14.40
CA LYS A 144 5.55 -13.75 13.93
C LYS A 144 4.71 -13.96 12.69
N LYS A 145 4.79 -15.15 12.09
CA LYS A 145 3.89 -15.54 11.00
C LYS A 145 2.42 -15.36 11.44
N PRO A 146 1.54 -14.79 10.59
CA PRO A 146 1.74 -14.49 9.16
C PRO A 146 2.15 -13.04 8.85
N CYS A 147 2.93 -12.37 9.71
CA CYS A 147 3.70 -11.18 9.32
C CYS A 147 5.07 -11.60 8.77
N VAL A 148 5.66 -10.78 7.89
CA VAL A 148 7.01 -11.02 7.36
C VAL A 148 8.02 -10.98 8.51
N PRO A 149 8.84 -12.02 8.71
CA PRO A 149 9.76 -12.06 9.84
C PRO A 149 10.99 -11.20 9.56
N LEU A 150 11.35 -10.35 10.53
CA LEU A 150 12.63 -9.64 10.53
C LEU A 150 13.75 -10.62 10.90
N LEU A 151 14.71 -10.81 10.00
CA LEU A 151 15.85 -11.72 10.22
C LEU A 151 16.93 -11.05 11.06
N GLU A 152 17.33 -9.84 10.68
CA GLU A 152 18.33 -9.05 11.39
C GLU A 152 18.24 -7.57 11.02
N THR A 153 18.91 -6.74 11.81
CA THR A 153 19.15 -5.33 11.50
C THR A 153 20.64 -5.03 11.61
N PHE A 154 21.15 -4.20 10.72
CA PHE A 154 22.55 -3.79 10.73
C PHE A 154 22.73 -2.41 10.11
N ARG A 155 23.94 -1.86 10.20
CA ARG A 155 24.37 -0.70 9.41
C ARG A 155 25.27 -1.17 8.30
N ASP A 156 25.01 -0.74 7.07
CA ASP A 156 25.85 -1.08 5.93
C ASP A 156 27.17 -0.28 5.93
N GLN A 157 27.95 -0.43 4.86
CA GLN A 157 29.25 0.22 4.70
C GLN A 157 29.14 1.76 4.69
N GLU A 158 27.98 2.29 4.28
CA GLU A 158 27.64 3.72 4.23
C GLU A 158 26.93 4.20 5.50
N GLN A 159 26.91 3.39 6.56
CA GLN A 159 26.22 3.65 7.83
C GLN A 159 24.69 3.76 7.71
N ARG A 160 24.10 3.28 6.61
CA ARG A 160 22.64 3.25 6.42
C ARG A 160 22.04 2.12 7.25
N PHE A 161 20.99 2.44 8.00
CA PHE A 161 20.24 1.42 8.75
C PHE A 161 19.54 0.49 7.75
N THR A 162 19.68 -0.82 7.94
CA THR A 162 19.17 -1.83 7.01
C THR A 162 18.46 -2.93 7.77
N LEU A 163 17.29 -3.33 7.27
CA LEU A 163 16.49 -4.44 7.78
C LEU A 163 16.54 -5.59 6.77
N ALA A 164 16.81 -6.81 7.23
CA ALA A 164 16.85 -8.01 6.39
C ALA A 164 15.62 -8.89 6.63
N PHE A 165 15.03 -9.39 5.54
CA PHE A 165 13.82 -10.22 5.52
C PHE A 165 14.00 -11.40 4.58
N PRO A 166 13.19 -12.48 4.69
CA PRO A 166 13.06 -13.43 3.59
C PRO A 166 12.58 -12.72 2.33
N PHE A 167 13.19 -13.01 1.19
CA PHE A 167 12.72 -12.50 -0.10
C PHE A 167 11.46 -13.24 -0.53
N MET A 168 10.39 -12.49 -0.78
CA MET A 168 9.16 -12.99 -1.36
C MET A 168 9.13 -12.63 -2.84
N PRO A 169 8.92 -13.59 -3.76
CA PRO A 169 9.05 -13.34 -5.20
C PRO A 169 7.94 -12.46 -5.78
N MET A 170 6.84 -12.27 -5.06
CA MET A 170 5.69 -11.48 -5.52
C MET A 170 4.95 -10.82 -4.37
N SER A 171 4.23 -9.77 -4.70
CA SER A 171 3.17 -9.16 -3.89
C SER A 171 1.79 -9.49 -4.45
N LEU A 172 0.75 -9.26 -3.67
CA LEU A 172 -0.63 -9.34 -4.15
C LEU A 172 -0.86 -8.33 -5.29
N GLU A 173 -0.23 -7.16 -5.24
CA GLU A 173 -0.22 -6.18 -6.35
C GLU A 173 0.28 -6.81 -7.65
N SER A 174 1.49 -7.38 -7.63
CA SER A 174 2.06 -8.05 -8.81
C SER A 174 1.19 -9.22 -9.29
N LEU A 175 0.55 -9.96 -8.37
CA LEU A 175 -0.34 -11.05 -8.74
C LEU A 175 -1.58 -10.53 -9.50
N MET A 176 -2.11 -9.36 -9.14
CA MET A 176 -3.26 -8.73 -9.80
C MET A 176 -2.91 -8.21 -11.19
N GLU A 177 -1.68 -7.76 -11.41
CA GLU A 177 -1.19 -7.36 -12.74
C GLU A 177 -1.16 -8.54 -13.74
N HIS A 178 -1.06 -9.79 -13.25
CA HIS A 178 -1.15 -10.98 -14.08
C HIS A 178 -2.60 -11.40 -14.42
N GLY A 179 -3.60 -10.63 -13.96
CA GLY A 179 -5.01 -10.81 -14.29
C GLY A 179 -5.87 -11.33 -13.12
N ALA A 180 -7.02 -11.90 -13.47
CA ALA A 180 -8.02 -12.37 -12.51
C ALA A 180 -7.45 -13.39 -11.53
N ILE A 181 -7.75 -13.21 -10.24
CA ILE A 181 -7.34 -14.14 -9.19
C ILE A 181 -8.48 -15.12 -8.92
N PRO A 182 -8.27 -16.45 -9.04
CA PRO A 182 -9.30 -17.43 -8.72
C PRO A 182 -9.80 -17.27 -7.28
N GLN A 183 -11.12 -17.39 -7.05
CA GLN A 183 -11.73 -17.18 -5.74
C GLN A 183 -11.11 -18.02 -4.61
N GLY A 184 -10.70 -19.26 -4.90
CA GLY A 184 -10.01 -20.11 -3.92
C GLY A 184 -8.64 -19.57 -3.50
N ARG A 185 -7.95 -18.86 -4.39
CA ARG A 185 -6.69 -18.18 -4.11
C ARG A 185 -6.92 -16.87 -3.36
N VAL A 186 -7.93 -16.07 -3.75
CA VAL A 186 -8.36 -14.88 -2.98
C VAL A 186 -8.69 -15.27 -1.53
N ARG A 187 -9.48 -16.34 -1.32
CA ARG A 187 -9.82 -16.86 0.01
C ARG A 187 -8.56 -17.15 0.84
N ARG A 188 -7.59 -17.89 0.27
CA ARG A 188 -6.35 -18.25 0.98
C ARG A 188 -5.55 -17.01 1.39
N HIS A 189 -5.30 -16.11 0.44
CA HIS A 189 -4.53 -14.88 0.68
C HIS A 189 -5.19 -13.99 1.74
N PHE A 190 -6.51 -13.80 1.67
CA PHE A 190 -7.24 -12.98 2.64
C PHE A 190 -7.42 -13.67 4.00
N THR A 191 -7.47 -15.01 4.04
CA THR A 191 -7.44 -15.74 5.31
C THR A 191 -6.12 -15.49 6.04
N ASP A 192 -4.99 -15.55 5.33
CA ASP A 192 -3.67 -15.28 5.91
C ASP A 192 -3.52 -13.80 6.31
N LEU A 193 -4.00 -12.87 5.47
CA LEU A 193 -4.06 -11.44 5.81
C LEU A 193 -4.89 -11.17 7.07
N PHE A 194 -6.11 -11.71 7.17
CA PHE A 194 -6.95 -11.49 8.35
C PHE A 194 -6.37 -12.15 9.60
N LYS A 195 -5.64 -13.27 9.48
CA LYS A 195 -4.86 -13.81 10.61
C LYS A 195 -3.72 -12.86 11.01
N ALA A 196 -3.04 -12.24 10.05
CA ALA A 196 -1.98 -11.26 10.34
C ALA A 196 -2.56 -10.03 11.05
N LEU A 197 -3.66 -9.48 10.52
CA LEU A 197 -4.38 -8.34 11.12
C LEU A 197 -4.91 -8.69 12.51
N GLN A 198 -5.51 -9.87 12.69
CA GLN A 198 -5.94 -10.35 14.00
C GLN A 198 -4.79 -10.36 15.00
N PHE A 199 -3.65 -10.91 14.61
CA PHE A 199 -2.47 -10.99 15.47
C PHE A 199 -1.96 -9.60 15.86
N ILE A 200 -1.71 -8.70 14.89
CA ILE A 200 -1.16 -7.38 15.22
C ILE A 200 -2.17 -6.51 15.99
N HIS A 201 -3.48 -6.63 15.72
CA HIS A 201 -4.52 -5.89 16.43
C HIS A 201 -4.67 -6.36 17.89
N GLN A 202 -4.41 -7.64 18.18
CA GLN A 202 -4.37 -8.17 19.55
C GLN A 202 -3.19 -7.62 20.35
N GLU A 203 -2.06 -7.35 19.70
CA GLU A 203 -0.90 -6.67 20.26
C GLU A 203 -1.07 -5.12 20.30
N GLY A 204 -2.25 -4.61 19.94
CA GLY A 204 -2.55 -3.17 19.92
C GLY A 204 -1.88 -2.39 18.78
N ILE A 205 -1.26 -3.07 17.82
CA ILE A 205 -0.60 -2.47 16.67
C ILE A 205 -1.65 -2.14 15.61
N ILE A 206 -1.55 -0.95 15.01
CA ILE A 206 -2.33 -0.54 13.83
C ILE A 206 -1.34 -0.48 12.66
N HIS A 207 -1.62 -1.19 11.56
CA HIS A 207 -0.73 -1.24 10.40
C HIS A 207 -0.67 0.10 9.66
N ARG A 208 -1.84 0.74 9.47
CA ARG A 208 -2.05 2.06 8.84
C ARG A 208 -1.76 2.16 7.34
N ASP A 209 -1.19 1.14 6.70
CA ASP A 209 -0.98 1.13 5.25
C ASP A 209 -1.29 -0.24 4.60
N VAL A 210 -2.47 -0.81 4.89
CA VAL A 210 -2.91 -2.07 4.26
C VAL A 210 -3.29 -1.83 2.80
N LYS A 211 -2.51 -2.40 1.88
CA LYS A 211 -2.65 -2.29 0.41
C LYS A 211 -2.02 -3.51 -0.30
N PRO A 212 -2.27 -3.74 -1.61
CA PRO A 212 -1.76 -4.92 -2.32
C PRO A 212 -0.24 -5.11 -2.25
N SER A 213 0.55 -4.04 -2.33
CA SER A 213 2.02 -4.11 -2.24
C SER A 213 2.52 -4.51 -0.85
N ALA A 214 1.74 -4.28 0.20
CA ALA A 214 2.07 -4.67 1.58
C ALA A 214 1.81 -6.17 1.86
N VAL A 215 1.11 -6.88 0.96
CA VAL A 215 0.83 -8.31 1.09
C VAL A 215 1.80 -9.10 0.20
N LEU A 216 2.84 -9.67 0.79
CA LEU A 216 3.85 -10.44 0.08
C LEU A 216 3.47 -11.91 0.02
N LEU A 217 3.81 -12.60 -1.07
CA LEU A 217 3.45 -14.00 -1.30
C LEU A 217 4.72 -14.84 -1.52
N GLU A 218 4.81 -15.99 -0.83
CA GLU A 218 5.86 -16.98 -1.10
C GLU A 218 5.73 -17.59 -2.50
N SER A 219 4.50 -17.69 -3.01
CA SER A 219 4.17 -18.14 -4.36
C SER A 219 2.80 -17.59 -4.77
N ALA A 220 2.40 -17.77 -6.04
CA ALA A 220 1.07 -17.35 -6.51
C ALA A 220 -0.06 -17.98 -5.70
N ASP A 221 0.17 -19.16 -5.12
CA ASP A 221 -0.79 -19.90 -4.31
C ASP A 221 -0.64 -19.68 -2.79
N GLY A 222 0.30 -18.83 -2.39
CA GLY A 222 0.59 -18.45 -1.00
C GLY A 222 1.73 -19.28 -0.39
N PRO A 223 1.89 -19.23 0.94
CA PRO A 223 1.15 -18.38 1.89
C PRO A 223 1.39 -16.88 1.69
N ALA A 224 0.48 -16.06 2.22
CA ALA A 224 0.58 -14.60 2.20
C ALA A 224 1.10 -14.04 3.54
N TYR A 225 1.87 -12.96 3.47
CA TYR A 225 2.49 -12.30 4.62
C TYR A 225 2.26 -10.80 4.59
N LEU A 226 1.84 -10.24 5.73
CA LEU A 226 1.74 -8.79 5.90
C LEU A 226 3.15 -8.20 6.12
N SER A 227 3.46 -7.12 5.42
CA SER A 227 4.75 -6.44 5.40
C SER A 227 4.61 -4.92 5.43
N ASP A 228 5.74 -4.22 5.54
CA ASP A 228 5.84 -2.76 5.56
C ASP A 228 5.15 -2.08 6.77
N PHE A 229 5.75 -2.30 7.94
CA PHE A 229 5.34 -1.68 9.20
C PHE A 229 5.91 -0.26 9.37
N GLY A 230 6.40 0.36 8.29
CA GLY A 230 7.04 1.66 8.32
C GLY A 230 6.13 2.75 8.88
N THR A 231 4.82 2.66 8.63
CA THR A 231 3.82 3.58 9.19
C THR A 231 3.12 3.02 10.42
N ALA A 232 3.46 1.86 10.96
CA ALA A 232 2.68 1.26 12.04
C ALA A 232 2.63 2.13 13.31
N TRP A 233 1.51 2.06 14.03
CA TRP A 233 1.32 2.71 15.32
C TRP A 233 1.19 1.68 16.44
N HIS A 234 1.82 1.94 17.58
CA HIS A 234 1.70 1.11 18.78
C HIS A 234 1.50 2.00 20.01
N PRO A 235 0.60 1.65 20.95
CA PRO A 235 0.21 2.51 22.07
C PRO A 235 1.36 2.96 22.95
N GLU A 236 2.36 2.10 23.17
CA GLU A 236 3.55 2.44 23.98
C GLU A 236 4.69 3.03 23.13
N LEU A 237 5.09 2.35 22.04
CA LEU A 237 6.23 2.76 21.20
C LEU A 237 6.00 4.06 20.42
N SER A 238 4.74 4.41 20.13
CA SER A 238 4.39 5.64 19.41
C SER A 238 3.98 6.79 20.32
N ALA A 239 3.67 6.53 21.61
CA ALA A 239 3.00 7.48 22.50
C ALA A 239 3.67 8.86 22.58
N SER A 240 5.01 8.90 22.58
CA SER A 240 5.78 10.13 22.74
C SER A 240 5.69 11.05 21.52
N ALA A 241 5.62 10.48 20.32
CA ALA A 241 5.54 11.23 19.07
C ALA A 241 4.08 11.41 18.62
N GLU A 242 3.23 10.44 18.95
CA GLU A 242 1.89 10.28 18.39
C GLU A 242 0.93 9.68 19.43
N PRO A 243 0.41 10.50 20.36
CA PRO A 243 -0.55 10.05 21.38
C PRO A 243 -1.85 9.50 20.77
N THR A 244 -2.55 8.65 21.51
CA THR A 244 -3.77 7.96 21.05
C THR A 244 -4.87 8.89 20.54
N ASP A 245 -5.02 10.09 21.12
CA ASP A 245 -6.03 11.09 20.76
C ASP A 245 -5.55 12.10 19.69
N ARG A 246 -4.29 11.98 19.25
CA ARG A 246 -3.62 12.94 18.36
C ARG A 246 -2.81 12.25 17.27
N LYS A 247 -3.35 11.16 16.71
CA LYS A 247 -2.69 10.46 15.62
C LYS A 247 -2.61 11.32 14.34
N ILE A 248 -1.57 11.07 13.57
CA ILE A 248 -1.24 11.63 12.25
C ILE A 248 -2.25 11.09 11.24
N LEU A 249 -2.71 11.98 10.37
CA LEU A 249 -3.74 11.70 9.37
C LEU A 249 -3.14 11.35 8.00
N ASP A 250 -1.86 11.64 7.78
CA ASP A 250 -1.15 11.25 6.56
C ASP A 250 -0.72 9.77 6.62
N ILE A 251 -1.72 8.90 6.64
CA ILE A 251 -1.58 7.44 6.67
C ILE A 251 -2.49 6.79 5.63
N GLY A 252 -2.18 5.58 5.19
CA GLY A 252 -2.90 4.90 4.12
C GLY A 252 -2.61 5.51 2.74
N THR A 253 -2.49 4.64 1.75
CA THR A 253 -2.14 5.02 0.38
C THR A 253 -3.38 5.09 -0.50
N GLY A 254 -3.61 6.22 -1.18
CA GLY A 254 -4.61 6.38 -2.24
C GLY A 254 -5.98 5.75 -1.92
N SER A 255 -6.44 4.86 -2.80
CA SER A 255 -7.73 4.18 -2.75
C SER A 255 -8.03 3.34 -1.50
N TYR A 256 -7.04 3.07 -0.65
CA TYR A 256 -7.17 2.25 0.56
C TYR A 256 -7.33 3.09 1.83
N ARG A 257 -7.26 4.42 1.74
CA ARG A 257 -7.38 5.33 2.88
C ARG A 257 -8.82 5.35 3.41
N ALA A 258 -8.97 5.19 4.73
CA ALA A 258 -10.26 5.12 5.41
C ALA A 258 -10.94 6.50 5.54
N PRO A 259 -12.28 6.58 5.51
CA PRO A 259 -13.00 7.84 5.48
C PRO A 259 -12.81 8.66 6.77
N GLU A 260 -12.75 8.04 7.95
CA GLU A 260 -12.51 8.74 9.23
C GLU A 260 -11.18 9.51 9.23
N VAL A 261 -10.15 8.97 8.56
CA VAL A 261 -8.85 9.63 8.39
C VAL A 261 -8.99 10.83 7.45
N LEU A 262 -9.71 10.67 6.33
CA LEU A 262 -9.97 11.74 5.36
C LEU A 262 -10.76 12.91 5.96
N PHE A 263 -11.62 12.62 6.94
CA PHE A 263 -12.39 13.63 7.67
C PHE A 263 -11.71 14.10 8.97
N GLY A 264 -10.45 13.71 9.17
CA GLY A 264 -9.57 14.27 10.18
C GLY A 264 -9.77 13.76 11.60
N ASP A 265 -10.42 12.60 11.76
CA ASP A 265 -10.50 11.94 13.07
C ASP A 265 -9.11 11.46 13.49
N LYS A 266 -8.57 12.03 14.57
CA LYS A 266 -7.25 11.66 15.11
C LYS A 266 -7.33 10.55 16.16
N SER A 267 -8.53 10.08 16.48
CA SER A 267 -8.78 9.01 17.44
C SER A 267 -8.94 7.64 16.79
N TYR A 268 -8.70 7.54 15.47
CA TYR A 268 -8.84 6.29 14.72
C TYR A 268 -8.10 5.12 15.35
N GLY A 269 -8.63 3.92 15.11
CA GLY A 269 -8.11 2.64 15.60
C GLY A 269 -7.82 1.67 14.46
N SER A 270 -7.73 0.37 14.81
CA SER A 270 -7.46 -0.72 13.86
C SER A 270 -8.51 -0.90 12.76
N ALA A 271 -9.68 -0.27 12.88
CA ALA A 271 -10.72 -0.27 11.85
C ALA A 271 -10.27 0.36 10.51
N VAL A 272 -9.22 1.19 10.50
CA VAL A 272 -8.63 1.73 9.26
C VAL A 272 -8.00 0.61 8.42
N ASP A 273 -7.37 -0.37 9.07
CA ASP A 273 -6.78 -1.53 8.40
C ASP A 273 -7.87 -2.42 7.80
N MET A 274 -9.01 -2.54 8.51
CA MET A 274 -10.16 -3.32 8.04
C MET A 274 -10.83 -2.69 6.81
N TRP A 275 -10.88 -1.35 6.74
CA TRP A 275 -11.31 -0.64 5.52
C TRP A 275 -10.37 -0.93 4.35
N GLY A 276 -9.06 -0.76 4.55
CA GLY A 276 -8.05 -1.05 3.52
C GLY A 276 -8.16 -2.50 3.01
N ALA A 277 -8.31 -3.46 3.92
CA ALA A 277 -8.54 -4.86 3.58
C ALA A 277 -9.85 -5.09 2.80
N GLY A 278 -10.94 -4.39 3.14
CA GLY A 278 -12.22 -4.47 2.42
C GLY A 278 -12.12 -3.93 0.99
N SER A 279 -11.49 -2.76 0.82
CA SER A 279 -11.25 -2.15 -0.49
C SER A 279 -10.37 -3.04 -1.37
N MET A 280 -9.30 -3.59 -0.80
CA MET A 280 -8.40 -4.52 -1.48
C MET A 280 -9.10 -5.85 -1.84
N LEU A 281 -9.97 -6.37 -0.98
CA LEU A 281 -10.74 -7.58 -1.26
C LEU A 281 -11.68 -7.38 -2.45
N ALA A 282 -12.36 -6.22 -2.50
CA ALA A 282 -13.23 -5.88 -3.62
C ALA A 282 -12.46 -5.88 -4.94
N GLU A 283 -11.25 -5.33 -4.94
CA GLU A 283 -10.39 -5.27 -6.12
C GLU A 283 -9.92 -6.67 -6.56
N CYS A 284 -9.43 -7.49 -5.63
CA CYS A 284 -8.94 -8.85 -5.92
C CYS A 284 -10.04 -9.80 -6.40
N CYS A 285 -11.30 -9.56 -6.00
CA CYS A 285 -12.42 -10.42 -6.40
C CYS A 285 -12.92 -10.16 -7.83
N ARG A 286 -12.58 -9.02 -8.44
CA ARG A 286 -13.02 -8.68 -9.79
C ARG A 286 -12.26 -9.52 -10.83
N THR A 287 -12.94 -9.83 -11.93
CA THR A 287 -12.36 -10.45 -13.13
C THR A 287 -11.29 -9.55 -13.76
N ASN A 288 -11.53 -8.23 -13.73
CA ASN A 288 -10.53 -7.23 -14.07
C ASN A 288 -10.23 -6.40 -12.82
N PRO A 289 -9.11 -6.69 -12.11
CA PRO A 289 -8.72 -5.96 -10.91
C PRO A 289 -8.68 -4.45 -11.18
N ARG A 290 -9.44 -3.70 -10.40
CA ARG A 290 -9.41 -2.23 -10.38
C ARG A 290 -9.81 -1.73 -9.00
N PRO A 291 -9.17 -0.65 -8.49
CA PRO A 291 -9.50 -0.10 -7.19
C PRO A 291 -10.99 0.15 -7.02
N LEU A 292 -11.50 -0.14 -5.81
CA LEU A 292 -12.90 0.15 -5.48
C LEU A 292 -13.20 1.64 -5.51
N PHE A 293 -12.23 2.45 -5.08
CA PHE A 293 -12.30 3.90 -5.07
C PHE A 293 -11.20 4.48 -5.96
N GLU A 294 -11.51 5.52 -6.71
CA GLU A 294 -10.57 6.22 -7.57
C GLU A 294 -9.86 7.34 -6.78
N SER A 295 -8.53 7.35 -6.83
CA SER A 295 -7.68 8.45 -6.33
C SER A 295 -7.04 9.13 -7.55
N ARG A 296 -7.42 10.37 -7.87
CA ARG A 296 -6.90 11.10 -9.05
C ARG A 296 -5.49 11.67 -8.77
N GLN A 297 -4.66 11.80 -9.83
CA GLN A 297 -3.27 12.29 -9.73
C GLN A 297 -3.18 13.80 -9.37
N ALA A 298 -2.08 14.15 -8.69
CA ALA A 298 -1.81 15.39 -7.92
C ALA A 298 -1.74 16.73 -8.67
N HIS A 299 -2.19 16.82 -9.92
CA HIS A 299 -2.16 18.08 -10.68
C HIS A 299 -3.34 19.03 -10.39
N GLU A 300 -4.32 18.58 -9.61
CA GLU A 300 -5.40 19.40 -9.08
C GLU A 300 -5.28 19.36 -7.55
N ASP A 301 -5.39 20.51 -6.89
CA ASP A 301 -5.12 20.78 -5.48
C ASP A 301 -6.00 19.99 -4.43
N GLY A 302 -6.29 18.70 -4.63
CA GLY A 302 -7.24 17.95 -3.80
C GLY A 302 -7.30 16.43 -3.98
N ASN A 303 -6.18 15.69 -3.90
CA ASN A 303 -6.20 14.21 -3.95
C ASN A 303 -7.17 13.59 -2.92
N GLN A 304 -7.19 14.13 -1.69
CA GLN A 304 -8.13 13.68 -0.65
C GLN A 304 -9.60 13.98 -0.99
N LEU A 305 -9.90 15.14 -1.57
CA LEU A 305 -11.27 15.50 -1.96
C LEU A 305 -11.76 14.63 -3.13
N GLY A 306 -10.88 14.36 -4.10
CA GLY A 306 -11.17 13.44 -5.20
C GLY A 306 -11.54 12.05 -4.68
N LEU A 307 -10.75 11.53 -3.73
CA LEU A 307 -11.04 10.25 -3.07
C LEU A 307 -12.35 10.29 -2.27
N ILE A 308 -12.61 11.35 -1.49
CA ILE A 308 -13.88 11.52 -0.76
C ILE A 308 -15.07 11.47 -1.73
N LEU A 309 -14.99 12.21 -2.84
CA LEU A 309 -16.03 12.21 -3.87
C LEU A 309 -16.19 10.84 -4.54
N SER A 310 -15.10 10.10 -4.75
CA SER A 310 -15.17 8.73 -5.26
C SER A 310 -15.88 7.79 -4.28
N ILE A 311 -15.55 7.87 -2.99
CA ILE A 311 -16.24 7.10 -1.95
C ILE A 311 -17.73 7.42 -1.96
N PHE A 312 -18.11 8.70 -1.98
CA PHE A 312 -19.51 9.12 -1.96
C PHE A 312 -20.30 8.64 -3.18
N LYS A 313 -19.70 8.71 -4.37
CA LYS A 313 -20.33 8.20 -5.60
C LYS A 313 -20.49 6.69 -5.59
N THR A 314 -19.61 5.98 -4.88
CA THR A 314 -19.59 4.51 -4.84
C THR A 314 -20.56 3.97 -3.80
N VAL A 315 -20.40 4.37 -2.53
CA VAL A 315 -21.17 3.82 -1.39
C VAL A 315 -22.27 4.76 -0.88
N GLY A 316 -22.42 5.94 -1.49
CA GLY A 316 -23.43 6.96 -1.14
C GLY A 316 -22.91 7.99 -0.16
N SER A 317 -23.50 9.19 -0.12
CA SER A 317 -23.15 10.21 0.87
C SER A 317 -23.52 9.77 2.29
N PRO A 318 -22.66 10.03 3.29
CA PRO A 318 -22.93 9.62 4.66
C PRO A 318 -24.08 10.43 5.26
N THR A 319 -24.97 9.75 5.96
CA THR A 319 -25.99 10.32 6.84
C THR A 319 -25.63 10.12 8.30
N LYS A 320 -26.33 10.80 9.22
CA LYS A 320 -26.16 10.64 10.68
C LYS A 320 -26.42 9.22 11.15
N GLU A 321 -27.26 8.48 10.43
CA GLU A 321 -27.58 7.08 10.71
C GLU A 321 -26.46 6.15 10.20
N SER A 322 -25.93 6.41 9.00
CA SER A 322 -24.86 5.59 8.42
C SER A 322 -23.48 5.84 9.05
N TRP A 323 -23.26 7.03 9.62
CA TRP A 323 -22.00 7.44 10.21
C TRP A 323 -22.17 8.30 11.48
N PRO A 324 -22.74 7.75 12.56
CA PRO A 324 -23.00 8.50 13.79
C PRO A 324 -21.74 9.11 14.41
N GLN A 325 -20.58 8.43 14.30
CA GLN A 325 -19.28 8.94 14.77
C GLN A 325 -18.92 10.32 14.20
N ALA A 326 -19.25 10.57 12.92
CA ALA A 326 -18.87 11.79 12.24
C ALA A 326 -19.60 13.05 12.74
N ALA A 327 -20.66 12.89 13.55
CA ALA A 327 -21.32 14.01 14.22
C ALA A 327 -20.39 14.75 15.21
N ASN A 328 -19.36 14.07 15.71
CA ASN A 328 -18.39 14.63 16.63
C ASN A 328 -17.12 15.15 15.93
N PHE A 329 -17.04 15.05 14.60
CA PHE A 329 -15.89 15.54 13.86
C PHE A 329 -15.92 17.07 13.80
N LYS A 330 -14.74 17.67 13.64
CA LYS A 330 -14.60 19.13 13.51
C LYS A 330 -15.39 19.68 12.32
N THR A 331 -15.43 18.91 11.23
CA THR A 331 -16.19 19.22 10.02
C THR A 331 -17.04 17.99 9.65
N PRO A 332 -18.28 17.88 10.19
CA PRO A 332 -19.16 16.78 9.86
C PRO A 332 -19.54 16.76 8.37
N PRO A 333 -19.61 15.59 7.72
CA PRO A 333 -19.87 15.46 6.28
C PRO A 333 -21.35 15.56 5.88
N PHE A 334 -22.25 15.96 6.78
CA PHE A 334 -23.70 15.83 6.57
C PHE A 334 -24.34 16.98 5.80
N ASP A 335 -23.79 18.18 5.88
CA ASP A 335 -24.38 19.39 5.29
C ASP A 335 -23.77 19.72 3.92
N MET A 336 -23.35 18.70 3.16
CA MET A 336 -22.75 18.89 1.84
C MET A 336 -23.83 19.19 0.80
N TYR A 337 -23.58 20.21 -0.03
CA TYR A 337 -24.54 20.69 -1.05
C TYR A 337 -24.97 19.64 -2.07
N GLN A 338 -24.16 18.59 -2.28
CA GLN A 338 -24.44 17.50 -3.19
C GLN A 338 -24.43 16.18 -2.43
N SER A 339 -25.57 15.50 -2.42
CA SER A 339 -25.72 14.13 -1.92
C SER A 339 -25.69 13.15 -3.09
N PHE A 340 -25.03 12.02 -2.89
CA PHE A 340 -24.94 10.93 -3.85
C PHE A 340 -25.70 9.71 -3.30
N GLU A 341 -26.55 9.12 -4.13
CA GLU A 341 -27.16 7.84 -3.80
C GLU A 341 -26.12 6.74 -3.98
N GLY A 342 -26.00 5.84 -3.00
CA GLY A 342 -25.04 4.75 -3.05
C GLY A 342 -25.44 3.69 -4.08
N GLN A 343 -24.43 3.13 -4.76
CA GLN A 343 -24.66 2.04 -5.69
C GLN A 343 -24.88 0.72 -4.94
N LYS A 344 -25.68 -0.18 -5.49
CA LYS A 344 -25.87 -1.51 -4.91
C LYS A 344 -24.62 -2.37 -5.10
N TRP A 345 -24.30 -3.21 -4.13
CA TRP A 345 -23.12 -4.10 -4.21
C TRP A 345 -23.19 -5.08 -5.39
N GLU A 346 -24.40 -5.49 -5.80
CA GLU A 346 -24.67 -6.28 -7.00
C GLU A 346 -24.24 -5.56 -8.29
N GLU A 347 -24.37 -4.24 -8.31
CA GLU A 347 -24.06 -3.40 -9.47
C GLU A 347 -22.58 -2.98 -9.47
N LEU A 348 -22.01 -2.75 -8.29
CA LEU A 348 -20.59 -2.43 -8.10
C LEU A 348 -19.68 -3.63 -8.42
N LEU A 349 -20.12 -4.83 -8.03
CA LEU A 349 -19.36 -6.07 -8.07
C LEU A 349 -20.20 -7.21 -8.69
N PRO A 350 -20.65 -7.07 -9.95
CA PRO A 350 -21.59 -8.02 -10.58
C PRO A 350 -20.97 -9.41 -10.80
N ASP A 351 -19.65 -9.48 -10.96
CA ASP A 351 -18.86 -10.68 -11.18
C ASP A 351 -18.33 -11.32 -9.89
N VAL A 352 -18.60 -10.72 -8.73
CA VAL A 352 -18.14 -11.20 -7.43
C VAL A 352 -19.21 -12.09 -6.78
N ASN A 353 -18.77 -13.22 -6.23
CA ASN A 353 -19.64 -14.13 -5.48
C ASN A 353 -20.32 -13.42 -4.29
N SER A 354 -21.57 -13.79 -3.99
CA SER A 354 -22.38 -13.15 -2.94
C SER A 354 -21.73 -13.16 -1.56
N ASP A 355 -21.05 -14.25 -1.19
CA ASP A 355 -20.44 -14.38 0.13
C ASP A 355 -19.23 -13.43 0.28
N PHE A 356 -18.52 -13.18 -0.81
CA PHE A 356 -17.45 -12.16 -0.84
C PHE A 356 -18.03 -10.76 -0.82
N ARG A 357 -19.10 -10.48 -1.58
CA ARG A 357 -19.81 -9.19 -1.55
C ARG A 357 -20.31 -8.85 -0.16
N GLU A 358 -20.83 -9.83 0.58
CA GLU A 358 -21.29 -9.64 1.96
C GLU A 358 -20.16 -9.18 2.89
N LEU A 359 -18.99 -9.84 2.83
CA LEU A 359 -17.83 -9.44 3.62
C LEU A 359 -17.30 -8.06 3.22
N ILE A 360 -17.21 -7.77 1.92
CA ILE A 360 -16.80 -6.47 1.40
C ILE A 360 -17.75 -5.37 1.92
N ALA A 361 -19.06 -5.56 1.81
CA ALA A 361 -20.08 -4.63 2.29
C ALA A 361 -20.05 -4.42 3.81
N ALA A 362 -19.59 -5.41 4.57
CA ALA A 362 -19.41 -5.29 6.01
C ALA A 362 -18.14 -4.50 6.38
N LEU A 363 -17.05 -4.69 5.64
CA LEU A 363 -15.76 -4.00 5.86
C LEU A 363 -15.78 -2.54 5.38
N VAL A 364 -16.44 -2.27 4.26
CA VAL A 364 -16.48 -0.96 3.61
C VAL A 364 -17.71 -0.18 4.11
N ARG A 365 -17.67 0.20 5.38
CA ARG A 365 -18.69 1.03 6.04
C ARG A 365 -18.10 2.32 6.57
N TYR A 366 -18.87 3.40 6.56
CA TYR A 366 -18.44 4.68 7.12
C TYR A 366 -18.12 4.59 8.61
N ASP A 367 -19.07 4.10 9.39
CA ASP A 367 -18.92 3.93 10.83
C ASP A 367 -17.87 2.86 11.16
N SER A 368 -16.76 3.29 11.76
CA SER A 368 -15.61 2.42 12.05
C SER A 368 -15.96 1.32 13.06
N SER A 369 -16.81 1.61 14.04
CA SER A 369 -17.33 0.62 15.01
C SER A 369 -18.25 -0.44 14.42
N SER A 370 -18.83 -0.18 13.24
CA SER A 370 -19.71 -1.11 12.55
C SER A 370 -18.97 -2.06 11.61
N ARG A 371 -17.65 -1.88 11.42
CA ARG A 371 -16.81 -2.77 10.62
C ARG A 371 -16.44 -4.01 11.46
N PRO A 372 -16.46 -5.22 10.88
CA PRO A 372 -16.00 -6.39 11.61
C PRO A 372 -14.49 -6.28 11.88
N THR A 373 -14.08 -6.72 13.07
CA THR A 373 -12.68 -6.98 13.40
C THR A 373 -12.14 -8.12 12.53
N ALA A 374 -10.82 -8.26 12.43
CA ALA A 374 -10.19 -9.37 11.71
C ALA A 374 -10.66 -10.76 12.21
N THR A 375 -10.87 -10.91 13.52
CA THR A 375 -11.46 -12.11 14.12
C THR A 375 -12.88 -12.40 13.61
N GLN A 376 -13.70 -11.37 13.45
CA GLN A 376 -15.06 -11.50 12.93
C GLN A 376 -15.05 -11.74 11.41
N ALA A 377 -14.16 -11.09 10.66
CA ALA A 377 -14.01 -11.27 9.21
C ALA A 377 -13.69 -12.73 8.84
N LEU A 378 -12.83 -13.40 9.61
CA LEU A 378 -12.52 -14.83 9.45
C LEU A 378 -13.73 -15.77 9.64
N ARG A 379 -14.83 -15.29 10.23
CA ARG A 379 -16.05 -16.10 10.43
C ARG A 379 -17.03 -16.01 9.27
N PHE A 380 -16.84 -15.11 8.30
CA PHE A 380 -17.70 -15.02 7.13
C PHE A 380 -17.60 -16.29 6.28
N ARG A 381 -18.71 -16.69 5.64
CA ARG A 381 -18.78 -17.93 4.86
C ARG A 381 -17.70 -17.99 3.77
N CYS A 382 -17.41 -16.88 3.09
CA CYS A 382 -16.37 -16.81 2.07
C CYS A 382 -14.95 -17.09 2.60
N MET A 383 -14.70 -16.95 3.91
CA MET A 383 -13.41 -17.22 4.57
C MET A 383 -13.36 -18.62 5.20
N GLN A 384 -14.50 -19.28 5.37
CA GLN A 384 -14.54 -20.66 5.85
C GLN A 384 -14.21 -21.61 4.71
N VAL A 385 -13.29 -22.55 4.95
CA VAL A 385 -13.06 -23.66 4.02
C VAL A 385 -14.30 -24.55 4.07
N ALA A 386 -14.90 -24.85 2.91
CA ALA A 386 -15.96 -25.86 2.86
C ALA A 386 -15.39 -27.16 3.44
N ILE A 387 -16.01 -27.67 4.51
CA ILE A 387 -15.74 -29.03 4.95
C ILE A 387 -16.33 -29.92 3.87
N ASP A 388 -15.51 -30.33 2.90
CA ASP A 388 -15.92 -31.34 1.94
C ASP A 388 -16.15 -32.64 2.71
N HIS A 389 -17.42 -32.94 2.98
CA HIS A 389 -17.87 -34.20 3.57
C HIS A 389 -17.59 -35.43 2.67
N GLN A 390 -16.80 -35.30 1.61
CA GLN A 390 -16.43 -36.39 0.70
C GLN A 390 -15.19 -37.19 1.12
N THR A 391 -14.47 -36.81 2.18
CA THR A 391 -13.27 -37.55 2.64
C THR A 391 -13.51 -38.51 3.82
N GLN A 392 -14.78 -38.78 4.19
CA GLN A 392 -15.12 -39.79 5.21
C GLN A 392 -15.74 -41.08 4.65
N ALA A 393 -15.93 -41.20 3.34
CA ALA A 393 -16.54 -42.38 2.71
C ALA A 393 -15.54 -43.41 2.14
N SER A 394 -14.23 -43.19 2.27
CA SER A 394 -13.18 -44.05 1.70
C SER A 394 -12.22 -44.66 2.74
N ALA A 395 -12.58 -44.59 4.03
CA ALA A 395 -11.82 -45.22 5.12
C ALA A 395 -12.61 -46.32 5.87
N VAL A 396 -13.69 -46.80 5.27
CA VAL A 396 -14.40 -48.00 5.71
C VAL A 396 -14.74 -48.82 4.46
N ASP A 397 -13.76 -49.57 3.97
CA ASP A 397 -13.94 -50.88 3.32
C ASP A 397 -12.60 -51.62 3.27
#